data_AF-A0ABD0BV08-F1
#
_entry.id   AF-A0ABD0BV08-F1
#
_cell.length_a   1.000
_cell.length_b   1.000
_cell.length_c   1.000
_cell.angle_alpha   90.00
_cell.angle_beta   90.00
_cell.angle_gamma   90.00
#
_symmetry.space_group_name_H-M   'P 1'
#
loop_
_entity.id
_entity.type
_entity.pdbx_description
1 polymer ?
#
loop_
_entity_poly.entity_id
_entity_poly.type
_entity_poly.pdbx_seq_one_letter_code
_entity_poly.pdbx_strand_id
1 'polypeptide(L)'
;MYQENSIKYGIKNIIRRWWAYIHNQIFSQFLNYITLTADIFIVSHFGGLERVGVYSLCKDATLKISAVISPVIGKLLISHVVTSDIKVIHLNAKRIFLSILFVAMTIFLAWSVVGPYLLQELRPDIHSDFEIFIYAWAICGVLRMLINPVATIFQGLGETRKELYINLVSSLSFIMIFSLLYVSGVITGVINIILITLIGMYVISLIYSGWLLQKRFQKI
;
A
#
# COMPACT_ATOMS: atom_id res chain seq x y z
N MET A 1 -35.33 0.99 -35.72
CA MET A 1 -35.51 1.85 -34.53
C MET A 1 -35.36 1.12 -33.18
N TYR A 2 -35.96 -0.04 -32.93
CA TYR A 2 -35.80 -0.75 -31.63
C TYR A 2 -34.39 -1.32 -31.37
N GLN A 3 -33.71 -1.87 -32.39
CA GLN A 3 -32.32 -2.36 -32.27
C GLN A 3 -31.30 -1.23 -32.11
N GLU A 4 -31.54 -0.07 -32.73
CA GLU A 4 -30.62 1.06 -32.66
C GLU A 4 -30.63 1.73 -31.28
N ASN A 5 -31.82 1.79 -30.65
CA ASN A 5 -31.95 2.19 -29.25
C ASN A 5 -31.34 1.14 -28.30
N SER A 6 -31.52 -0.16 -28.50
CA SER A 6 -30.90 -1.16 -27.61
C SER A 6 -29.38 -1.13 -27.65
N ILE A 7 -28.78 -0.86 -28.82
CA ILE A 7 -27.33 -0.67 -28.99
C ILE A 7 -26.87 0.62 -28.31
N LYS A 8 -27.57 1.75 -28.49
CA LYS A 8 -27.26 3.02 -27.81
C LYS A 8 -27.34 2.90 -26.29
N TYR A 9 -28.34 2.21 -25.77
CA TYR A 9 -28.50 1.94 -24.33
C TYR A 9 -27.40 0.98 -23.82
N GLY A 10 -27.04 -0.03 -24.60
CA GLY A 10 -25.91 -0.93 -24.32
C GLY A 10 -24.59 -0.19 -24.22
N ILE A 11 -24.27 0.64 -25.23
CA ILE A 11 -23.05 1.46 -25.27
C ILE A 11 -23.03 2.47 -24.12
N LYS A 12 -24.14 3.16 -23.83
CA LYS A 12 -24.22 4.09 -22.69
C LYS A 12 -23.98 3.40 -21.35
N ASN A 13 -24.48 2.17 -21.16
CA ASN A 13 -24.23 1.37 -19.97
C ASN A 13 -22.78 0.89 -19.88
N ILE A 14 -22.17 0.50 -20.99
CA ILE A 14 -20.75 0.12 -21.05
C ILE A 14 -19.88 1.32 -20.68
N ILE A 15 -20.10 2.48 -21.31
CA ILE A 15 -19.37 3.73 -21.03
C ILE A 15 -19.53 4.10 -19.55
N ARG A 16 -20.75 4.03 -19.00
CA ARG A 16 -20.98 4.34 -17.58
C ARG A 16 -20.22 3.41 -16.64
N ARG A 17 -20.21 2.10 -16.92
CA ARG A 17 -19.48 1.11 -16.11
C ARG A 17 -17.97 1.30 -16.21
N TRP A 18 -17.47 1.53 -17.43
CA TRP A 18 -16.07 1.80 -17.71
C TRP A 18 -15.59 3.10 -17.05
N TRP A 19 -16.37 4.17 -17.17
CA TRP A 19 -16.09 5.44 -16.50
C TRP A 19 -16.08 5.30 -14.97
N ALA A 20 -17.06 4.58 -14.41
CA ALA A 20 -17.09 4.33 -12.97
C ALA A 20 -15.86 3.53 -12.50
N TYR A 21 -15.42 2.55 -13.29
CA TYR A 21 -14.21 1.79 -13.00
C TYR A 21 -12.96 2.69 -12.98
N ILE A 22 -12.75 3.45 -14.06
CA ILE A 22 -11.59 4.33 -14.24
C ILE A 22 -11.56 5.46 -13.22
N HIS A 23 -12.70 6.11 -12.99
CA HIS A 23 -12.78 7.23 -12.04
C HIS A 23 -12.33 6.80 -10.65
N ASN A 24 -12.82 5.65 -10.16
CA ASN A 24 -12.41 5.13 -8.86
C ASN A 24 -10.93 4.76 -8.84
N GLN A 25 -10.39 4.21 -9.93
CA GLN A 25 -9.00 3.81 -10.01
C GLN A 25 -8.07 5.03 -10.02
N ILE A 26 -8.36 6.06 -10.82
CA ILE A 26 -7.60 7.31 -10.85
C ILE A 26 -7.62 7.95 -9.46
N PHE A 27 -8.79 8.06 -8.84
CA PHE A 27 -8.91 8.69 -7.53
C PHE A 27 -8.20 7.89 -6.43
N SER A 28 -8.27 6.56 -6.50
CA SER A 28 -7.54 5.64 -5.63
C SER A 28 -6.02 5.87 -5.71
N GLN A 29 -5.48 5.92 -6.93
CA GLN A 29 -4.04 6.15 -7.15
C GLN A 29 -3.60 7.56 -6.73
N PHE A 30 -4.44 8.56 -6.97
CA PHE A 30 -4.22 9.92 -6.52
C PHE A 30 -4.11 10.02 -4.99
N LEU A 31 -5.05 9.41 -4.26
CA LEU A 31 -5.00 9.37 -2.78
C LEU A 31 -3.76 8.65 -2.27
N ASN A 32 -3.42 7.50 -2.87
CA ASN A 32 -2.22 6.76 -2.50
C ASN A 32 -0.94 7.59 -2.76
N TYR A 33 -0.87 8.32 -3.88
CA TYR A 33 0.27 9.19 -4.18
C TYR A 33 0.42 10.34 -3.18
N ILE A 34 -0.68 11.04 -2.85
CA ILE A 34 -0.67 12.11 -1.84
C ILE A 34 -0.17 11.56 -0.49
N THR A 35 -0.73 10.44 -0.06
CA THR A 35 -0.39 9.83 1.24
C THR A 35 1.09 9.42 1.27
N LEU A 36 1.59 8.86 0.17
CA LEU A 36 3.00 8.52 0.00
C LEU A 36 3.91 9.72 -0.24
N THR A 37 3.43 10.94 -0.35
CA THR A 37 4.29 12.12 -0.52
C THR A 37 4.23 13.04 0.70
N ALA A 38 3.13 13.00 1.45
CA ALA A 38 2.89 13.82 2.62
C ALA A 38 3.98 13.66 3.70
N ASP A 39 4.46 12.45 3.91
CA ASP A 39 5.54 12.15 4.85
C ASP A 39 6.85 12.88 4.50
N ILE A 40 7.26 12.91 3.22
CA ILE A 40 8.46 13.64 2.77
C ILE A 40 8.29 15.13 3.01
N PHE A 41 7.10 15.70 2.72
CA PHE A 41 6.83 17.11 3.00
C PHE A 41 6.99 17.43 4.49
N ILE A 42 6.47 16.59 5.38
CA ILE A 42 6.60 16.78 6.82
C ILE A 42 8.06 16.64 7.24
N VAL A 43 8.78 15.59 6.81
CA VAL A 43 10.22 15.43 7.12
C VAL A 43 11.02 16.63 6.61
N SER A 44 10.66 17.20 5.45
CA SER A 44 11.34 18.37 4.89
C SER A 44 11.16 19.65 5.68
N HIS A 45 9.97 19.83 6.27
CA HIS A 45 9.69 21.01 7.07
C HIS A 45 10.41 20.96 8.43
N PHE A 46 10.56 19.78 9.04
CA PHE A 46 11.04 19.64 10.42
C PHE A 46 12.44 19.01 10.57
N GLY A 47 12.95 18.32 9.56
CA GLY A 47 14.12 17.43 9.67
C GLY A 47 15.44 17.97 9.13
N GLY A 48 15.44 19.07 8.38
CA GLY A 48 16.64 19.55 7.67
C GLY A 48 17.00 18.70 6.44
N LEU A 49 17.75 19.29 5.50
CA LEU A 49 17.97 18.71 4.17
C LEU A 49 18.69 17.35 4.20
N GLU A 50 19.64 17.16 5.11
CA GLU A 50 20.37 15.90 5.24
C GLU A 50 19.44 14.75 5.62
N ARG A 51 18.59 14.94 6.63
CA ARG A 51 17.65 13.90 7.08
C ARG A 51 16.62 13.55 6.02
N VAL A 52 16.16 14.54 5.25
CA VAL A 52 15.25 14.33 4.13
C VAL A 52 15.91 13.46 3.06
N GLY A 53 17.17 13.74 2.73
CA GLY A 53 17.90 12.97 1.73
C GLY A 53 18.03 11.50 2.12
N VAL A 54 18.41 11.23 3.37
CA VAL A 54 18.56 9.86 3.88
C VAL A 54 17.20 9.16 3.98
N TYR A 55 16.19 9.84 4.54
CA TYR A 55 14.83 9.31 4.64
C TYR A 55 14.24 8.95 3.27
N SER A 56 14.34 9.87 2.30
CA SER A 56 13.84 9.66 0.94
C SER A 56 14.56 8.49 0.27
N LEU A 57 15.88 8.36 0.48
CA LEU A 57 16.66 7.27 -0.08
C LEU A 57 16.21 5.91 0.48
N CYS A 58 16.05 5.79 1.80
CA CYS A 58 15.57 4.57 2.45
C CYS A 58 14.17 4.18 1.96
N LYS A 59 13.29 5.17 1.85
CA LYS A 59 11.94 5.02 1.32
C LYS A 59 11.93 4.55 -0.13
N ASP A 60 12.65 5.25 -1.01
CA ASP A 60 12.66 4.96 -2.44
C ASP A 60 13.25 3.59 -2.72
N ALA A 61 14.31 3.19 -2.00
CA ALA A 61 14.87 1.84 -2.09
C ALA A 61 13.81 0.78 -1.76
N THR A 62 13.12 0.94 -0.63
CA THR A 62 12.06 0.03 -0.17
C THR A 62 10.89 -0.03 -1.17
N LEU A 63 10.45 1.13 -1.68
CA LEU A 63 9.36 1.20 -2.63
C LEU A 63 9.75 0.61 -4.00
N LYS A 64 11.00 0.79 -4.45
CA LYS A 64 11.51 0.16 -5.68
C LYS A 64 11.56 -1.35 -5.56
N ILE A 65 12.03 -1.90 -4.44
CA ILE A 65 11.97 -3.35 -4.16
C ILE A 65 10.51 -3.83 -4.29
N SER A 66 9.58 -3.13 -3.63
CA SER A 66 8.15 -3.46 -3.69
C SER A 66 7.58 -3.37 -5.11
N ALA A 67 8.03 -2.39 -5.91
CA ALA A 67 7.54 -2.12 -7.26
C ALA A 67 7.96 -3.19 -8.27
N VAL A 68 9.04 -3.92 -8.03
CA VAL A 68 9.44 -5.06 -8.86
C VAL A 68 8.59 -6.29 -8.57
N ILE A 69 8.32 -6.57 -7.29
CA ILE A 69 7.70 -7.82 -6.85
C ILE A 69 6.17 -7.75 -6.91
N SER A 70 5.59 -6.62 -6.50
CA SER A 70 4.12 -6.46 -6.42
C SER A 70 3.40 -6.72 -7.76
N PRO A 71 3.89 -6.25 -8.92
CA PRO A 71 3.24 -6.54 -10.20
C PRO A 71 3.26 -8.02 -10.59
N VAL A 72 4.31 -8.77 -10.22
CA VAL A 72 4.41 -10.21 -10.49
C VAL A 72 3.34 -10.96 -9.70
N ILE A 73 3.28 -10.71 -8.39
CA ILE A 73 2.27 -11.29 -7.50
C ILE A 73 0.86 -10.87 -7.96
N GLY A 74 0.66 -9.59 -8.29
CA GLY A 74 -0.62 -9.06 -8.72
C GLY A 74 -1.13 -9.69 -10.01
N LYS A 75 -0.29 -9.85 -11.03
CA LYS A 75 -0.67 -10.50 -12.30
C LYS A 75 -1.02 -11.98 -12.11
N LEU A 76 -0.24 -12.70 -11.31
CA LEU A 76 -0.53 -14.10 -10.97
C LEU A 76 -1.86 -14.23 -10.24
N LEU A 77 -2.14 -13.33 -9.30
CA LEU A 77 -3.41 -13.30 -8.57
C LEU A 77 -4.59 -12.97 -9.47
N ILE A 78 -4.52 -11.91 -10.28
CA ILE A 78 -5.61 -11.57 -11.21
C ILE A 78 -5.89 -12.75 -12.13
N SER A 79 -4.85 -13.34 -12.73
CA SER A 79 -5.00 -14.49 -13.60
C SER A 79 -5.72 -15.64 -12.89
N HIS A 80 -5.30 -15.97 -11.67
CA HIS A 80 -5.94 -17.03 -10.88
C HIS A 80 -7.38 -16.71 -10.47
N VAL A 81 -7.66 -15.44 -10.13
CA VAL A 81 -8.98 -14.97 -9.70
C VAL A 81 -9.99 -15.01 -10.84
N VAL A 82 -9.57 -14.66 -12.06
CA VAL A 82 -10.44 -14.65 -13.24
C VAL A 82 -10.76 -16.06 -13.72
N THR A 83 -9.85 -17.03 -13.54
CA THR A 83 -10.03 -18.40 -14.03
C THR A 83 -10.66 -19.36 -13.01
N SER A 84 -10.65 -19.02 -11.72
CA SER A 84 -11.06 -19.94 -10.65
C SER A 84 -12.38 -19.52 -10.00
N ASP A 85 -13.17 -20.49 -9.54
CA ASP A 85 -14.35 -20.21 -8.74
C ASP A 85 -13.98 -19.51 -7.43
N ILE A 86 -14.78 -18.53 -7.02
CA ILE A 86 -14.52 -17.70 -5.84
C ILE A 86 -14.43 -18.54 -4.55
N LYS A 87 -15.12 -19.69 -4.49
CA LYS A 87 -15.04 -20.64 -3.37
C LYS A 87 -13.65 -21.29 -3.24
N VAL A 88 -13.00 -21.61 -4.36
CA VAL A 88 -11.64 -22.17 -4.38
C VAL A 88 -10.62 -21.13 -3.94
N ILE A 89 -10.81 -19.88 -4.35
CA ILE A 89 -9.99 -18.74 -3.92
C ILE A 89 -10.13 -18.52 -2.42
N HIS A 90 -11.34 -18.59 -1.86
CA HIS A 90 -11.55 -18.46 -0.43
C HIS A 90 -10.80 -19.54 0.37
N LEU A 91 -10.90 -20.80 -0.07
CA LEU A 91 -10.23 -21.93 0.58
C LEU A 91 -8.70 -21.79 0.56
N ASN A 92 -8.15 -21.27 -0.54
CA ASN A 92 -6.72 -21.08 -0.73
C ASN A 92 -6.20 -19.70 -0.27
N ALA A 93 -7.09 -18.75 0.08
CA ALA A 93 -6.71 -17.37 0.42
C ALA A 93 -5.69 -17.30 1.55
N LYS A 94 -5.87 -18.13 2.60
CA LYS A 94 -4.93 -18.21 3.71
C LYS A 94 -3.54 -18.67 3.25
N ARG A 95 -3.46 -19.68 2.37
CA ARG A 95 -2.19 -20.21 1.85
C ARG A 95 -1.50 -19.19 0.94
N ILE A 96 -2.26 -18.52 0.08
CA ILE A 96 -1.78 -17.45 -0.79
C ILE A 96 -1.21 -16.30 0.06
N PHE A 97 -1.97 -15.82 1.06
CA PHE A 97 -1.55 -14.75 1.94
C PHE A 97 -0.28 -15.11 2.72
N LEU A 98 -0.20 -16.33 3.25
CA LEU A 98 0.98 -16.81 3.98
C LEU A 98 2.21 -16.92 3.06
N SER A 99 2.02 -17.35 1.81
CA SER A 99 3.11 -17.40 0.81
C SER A 99 3.63 -16.00 0.49
N ILE A 100 2.74 -15.03 0.30
CA ILE A 100 3.12 -13.63 0.06
C ILE A 100 3.83 -13.04 1.28
N LEU A 101 3.34 -13.34 2.50
CA LEU A 101 3.98 -12.94 3.74
C LEU A 101 5.40 -13.51 3.83
N PHE A 102 5.58 -14.80 3.51
CA PHE A 102 6.89 -15.45 3.54
C PHE A 102 7.88 -14.78 2.58
N VAL A 103 7.45 -14.50 1.35
CA VAL A 103 8.26 -13.77 0.35
C VAL A 103 8.60 -12.37 0.83
N ALA A 104 7.60 -11.62 1.31
CA ALA A 104 7.79 -10.26 1.79
C ALA A 104 8.75 -10.20 2.99
N MET A 105 8.57 -11.08 3.98
CA MET A 105 9.45 -11.18 5.14
C MET A 105 10.88 -11.50 4.72
N THR A 106 11.09 -12.47 3.83
CA THR A 106 12.44 -12.84 3.37
C THR A 106 13.17 -11.65 2.76
N ILE A 107 12.48 -10.90 1.89
CA ILE A 107 13.07 -9.78 1.14
C ILE A 107 13.32 -8.58 2.05
N PHE A 108 12.35 -8.23 2.90
CA PHE A 108 12.50 -7.06 3.78
C PHE A 108 13.37 -7.32 5.01
N LEU A 109 13.48 -8.58 5.47
CA LEU A 109 14.51 -8.94 6.45
C LEU A 109 15.91 -8.86 5.84
N ALA A 110 16.09 -9.36 4.61
CA ALA A 110 17.36 -9.19 3.90
C ALA A 110 17.70 -7.70 3.71
N TRP A 111 16.72 -6.88 3.32
CA TRP A 111 16.88 -5.42 3.23
C TRP A 111 17.21 -4.78 4.58
N SER A 112 16.58 -5.23 5.66
CA SER A 112 16.86 -4.77 7.03
C SER A 112 18.30 -5.07 7.46
N VAL A 113 18.93 -6.13 6.96
CA VAL A 113 20.32 -6.47 7.30
C VAL A 113 21.31 -5.78 6.37
N VAL A 114 21.05 -5.79 5.06
CA VAL A 114 21.96 -5.25 4.04
C VAL A 114 21.86 -3.73 3.93
N GLY A 115 20.69 -3.16 4.16
CA GLY A 115 20.41 -1.73 4.03
C GLY A 115 21.30 -0.85 4.93
N PRO A 116 21.39 -1.10 6.25
CA PRO A 116 22.25 -0.33 7.14
C PRO A 116 23.72 -0.40 6.72
N TYR A 117 24.19 -1.58 6.33
CA TYR A 117 25.56 -1.77 5.84
C TYR A 117 25.82 -0.94 4.57
N LEU A 118 24.92 -0.98 3.58
CA LEU A 118 25.03 -0.16 2.37
C LEU A 118 25.01 1.35 2.68
N LEU A 119 24.20 1.78 3.66
CA LEU A 119 24.12 3.18 4.06
C LEU A 119 25.45 3.66 4.64
N GLN A 120 26.04 2.88 5.56
CA GLN A 120 27.34 3.21 6.18
C GLN A 120 28.46 3.24 5.13
N GLU A 121 28.49 2.31 4.17
CA GLU A 121 29.54 2.31 3.15
C GLU A 121 29.41 3.43 2.12
N LEU A 122 28.18 3.78 1.73
CA LEU A 122 27.96 4.88 0.78
C LEU A 122 28.14 6.26 1.44
N ARG A 123 27.92 6.35 2.74
CA ARG A 123 27.94 7.58 3.54
C ARG A 123 28.49 7.29 4.94
N PRO A 124 29.82 7.16 5.09
CA PRO A 124 30.43 6.83 6.38
C PRO A 124 30.26 7.91 7.46
N ASP A 125 29.97 9.15 7.05
CA ASP A 125 29.79 10.30 7.96
C ASP A 125 28.40 10.34 8.62
N ILE A 126 27.47 9.50 8.16
CA ILE A 126 26.09 9.47 8.64
C ILE A 126 26.01 8.78 10.00
N HIS A 127 25.35 9.42 10.96
CA HIS A 127 25.13 8.88 12.30
C HIS A 127 24.29 7.59 12.26
N SER A 128 24.53 6.66 13.19
CA SER A 128 23.77 5.41 13.31
C SER A 128 22.26 5.60 13.51
N ASP A 129 21.82 6.79 13.95
CA ASP A 129 20.41 7.14 14.16
C ASP A 129 19.56 7.02 12.90
N PHE A 130 20.17 7.04 11.71
CA PHE A 130 19.47 6.93 10.43
C PHE A 130 19.06 5.51 10.05
N GLU A 131 19.61 4.49 10.70
CA GLU A 131 19.27 3.08 10.46
C GLU A 131 17.80 2.78 10.77
N ILE A 132 17.21 3.53 11.72
CA ILE A 132 15.79 3.38 12.09
C ILE A 132 14.85 3.60 10.90
N PHE A 133 15.27 4.39 9.90
CA PHE A 133 14.47 4.62 8.70
C PHE A 133 14.37 3.36 7.85
N ILE A 134 15.47 2.61 7.76
CA ILE A 134 15.53 1.37 7.00
C ILE A 134 14.64 0.32 7.66
N TYR A 135 14.74 0.17 8.98
CA TYR A 135 13.93 -0.78 9.74
C TYR A 135 12.44 -0.45 9.66
N ALA A 136 12.07 0.82 9.84
CA ALA A 136 10.67 1.25 9.74
C ALA A 136 10.12 1.04 8.32
N TRP A 137 10.87 1.42 7.29
CA TRP A 137 10.44 1.21 5.90
C TRP A 137 10.40 -0.27 5.52
N ALA A 138 11.29 -1.13 6.04
CA ALA A 138 11.21 -2.57 5.85
C ALA A 138 9.87 -3.14 6.36
N ILE A 139 9.43 -2.72 7.56
CA ILE A 139 8.12 -3.09 8.11
C ILE A 139 6.99 -2.57 7.19
N CYS A 140 7.06 -1.30 6.79
CA CYS A 140 6.08 -0.73 5.86
C CYS A 140 6.03 -1.51 4.54
N GLY A 141 7.18 -1.95 4.03
CA GLY A 141 7.32 -2.77 2.83
C GLY A 141 6.57 -4.09 2.95
N VAL A 142 6.77 -4.81 4.06
CA VAL A 142 6.04 -6.06 4.35
C VAL A 142 4.54 -5.81 4.34
N LEU A 143 4.07 -4.81 5.09
CA LEU A 143 2.64 -4.50 5.19
C LEU A 143 2.05 -4.12 3.83
N ARG A 144 2.76 -3.32 3.02
CA ARG A 144 2.34 -2.95 1.66
C ARG A 144 2.22 -4.15 0.75
N MET A 145 3.18 -5.09 0.82
CA MET A 145 3.15 -6.32 0.04
C MET A 145 1.97 -7.23 0.39
N LEU A 146 1.36 -7.08 1.56
CA LEU A 146 0.14 -7.79 1.95
C LEU A 146 -1.14 -7.06 1.52
N ILE A 147 -1.15 -5.74 1.58
CA ILE A 147 -2.31 -4.91 1.17
C ILE A 147 -2.52 -4.94 -0.35
N ASN A 148 -1.44 -4.80 -1.12
CA ASN A 148 -1.50 -4.69 -2.59
C ASN A 148 -2.24 -5.89 -3.25
N PRO A 149 -1.94 -7.16 -2.91
CA PRO A 149 -2.71 -8.33 -3.36
C PRO A 149 -4.22 -8.21 -3.18
N VAL A 150 -4.67 -7.72 -2.02
CA VAL A 150 -6.10 -7.61 -1.70
C VAL A 150 -6.75 -6.55 -2.60
N ALA A 151 -6.09 -5.40 -2.76
CA ALA A 151 -6.52 -4.37 -3.70
C ALA A 151 -6.58 -4.91 -5.14
N THR A 152 -5.58 -5.68 -5.56
CA THR A 152 -5.51 -6.32 -6.87
C THR A 152 -6.64 -7.33 -7.10
N ILE A 153 -7.04 -8.12 -6.10
CA ILE A 153 -8.21 -9.00 -6.18
C ILE A 153 -9.47 -8.18 -6.45
N PHE A 154 -9.68 -7.07 -5.74
CA PHE A 154 -10.85 -6.21 -5.98
C PHE A 154 -10.84 -5.56 -7.38
N GLN A 155 -9.67 -5.17 -7.89
CA GLN A 155 -9.54 -4.71 -9.28
C GLN A 155 -9.93 -5.79 -10.28
N GLY A 156 -9.40 -7.02 -10.12
CA GLY A 156 -9.72 -8.15 -10.99
C GLY A 156 -11.21 -8.51 -10.99
N LEU A 157 -11.92 -8.28 -9.88
CA LEU A 157 -13.36 -8.48 -9.75
C LEU A 157 -14.22 -7.28 -10.23
N GLY A 158 -13.59 -6.19 -10.69
CA GLY A 158 -14.30 -4.96 -11.10
C GLY A 158 -14.83 -4.12 -9.93
N GLU A 159 -14.45 -4.44 -8.69
CA GLU A 159 -14.89 -3.76 -7.46
C GLU A 159 -13.94 -2.63 -7.04
N THR A 160 -13.54 -1.75 -7.97
CA THR A 160 -12.57 -0.65 -7.72
C THR A 160 -12.98 0.33 -6.63
N ARG A 161 -14.27 0.39 -6.28
CA ARG A 161 -14.75 1.16 -5.11
C ARG A 161 -14.11 0.67 -3.80
N LYS A 162 -13.88 -0.64 -3.64
CA LYS A 162 -13.29 -1.20 -2.42
C LYS A 162 -11.81 -0.87 -2.31
N GLU A 163 -11.09 -0.89 -3.43
CA GLU A 163 -9.71 -0.39 -3.49
C GLU A 163 -9.66 1.09 -3.06
N LEU A 164 -10.56 1.91 -3.62
CA LEU A 164 -10.65 3.31 -3.24
C LEU A 164 -10.88 3.48 -1.73
N TYR A 165 -11.75 2.68 -1.12
CA TYR A 165 -11.96 2.73 0.33
C TYR A 165 -10.73 2.32 1.14
N ILE A 166 -9.96 1.32 0.69
CA ILE A 166 -8.70 0.93 1.35
C ILE A 166 -7.72 2.11 1.37
N ASN A 167 -7.53 2.78 0.22
CA ASN A 167 -6.63 3.93 0.12
C ASN A 167 -7.16 5.16 0.86
N LEU A 168 -8.47 5.37 0.88
CA LEU A 168 -9.09 6.43 1.68
C LEU A 168 -8.87 6.21 3.18
N VAL A 169 -9.10 4.98 3.68
CA VAL A 169 -8.83 4.63 5.08
C VAL A 169 -7.35 4.80 5.42
N SER A 170 -6.44 4.44 4.51
CA SER A 170 -5.01 4.72 4.66
C SER A 170 -4.74 6.22 4.81
N SER A 171 -5.25 7.06 3.91
CA SER A 171 -5.04 8.52 4.00
C SER A 171 -5.60 9.13 5.28
N LEU A 172 -6.79 8.70 5.70
CA LEU A 172 -7.45 9.22 6.91
C LEU A 172 -6.74 8.77 8.18
N SER A 173 -6.32 7.49 8.23
CA SER A 173 -5.57 6.97 9.37
C SER A 173 -4.21 7.64 9.52
N PHE A 174 -3.52 7.95 8.41
CA PHE A 174 -2.29 8.74 8.44
C PHE A 174 -2.51 10.10 9.11
N ILE A 175 -3.51 10.87 8.64
CA ILE A 175 -3.81 12.20 9.18
C ILE A 175 -4.19 12.10 10.67
N MET A 176 -5.05 11.14 11.02
CA MET A 176 -5.55 10.97 12.37
C MET A 176 -4.44 10.60 13.35
N ILE A 177 -3.61 9.59 13.03
CA ILE A 177 -2.51 9.14 13.90
C ILE A 177 -1.45 10.22 14.02
N PHE A 178 -1.06 10.86 12.92
CA PHE A 178 -0.08 11.93 12.94
C PHE A 178 -0.54 13.08 13.82
N SER A 179 -1.77 13.55 13.63
CA SER A 179 -2.32 14.67 14.40
C SER A 179 -2.42 14.33 15.89
N LEU A 180 -2.87 13.12 16.22
CA LEU A 180 -2.98 12.67 17.61
C LEU A 180 -1.62 12.60 18.30
N LEU A 181 -0.64 11.97 17.65
CA LEU A 181 0.71 11.87 18.21
C LEU A 181 1.39 13.24 18.32
N TYR A 182 1.25 14.09 17.31
CA TYR A 182 1.81 15.44 17.31
C TYR A 182 1.22 16.31 18.43
N VAL A 183 -0.10 16.29 18.63
CA VAL A 183 -0.77 17.09 19.68
C VAL A 183 -0.52 16.52 21.07
N SER A 184 -0.44 15.19 21.21
CA SER A 184 -0.26 14.55 22.52
C SER A 184 1.08 14.86 23.18
N GLY A 185 2.11 15.20 22.40
CA GLY A 185 3.48 15.41 22.89
C GLY A 185 4.13 14.18 23.53
N VAL A 186 3.50 13.00 23.45
CA VAL A 186 3.96 11.75 24.09
C VAL A 186 5.29 11.27 23.50
N ILE A 187 5.52 11.52 22.21
CA ILE A 187 6.72 11.11 21.49
C ILE A 187 7.49 12.37 21.10
N THR A 188 8.77 12.40 21.48
CA THR A 188 9.69 13.46 21.07
C THR A 188 10.28 13.16 19.69
N GLY A 189 10.33 14.20 18.85
CA GLY A 189 10.88 14.12 17.50
C GLY A 189 9.84 13.78 16.44
N VAL A 190 9.62 14.73 15.52
CA VAL A 190 8.65 14.62 14.41
C VAL A 190 8.89 13.39 13.54
N ILE A 191 10.16 12.98 13.38
CA ILE A 191 10.52 11.82 12.57
C ILE A 191 9.97 10.53 13.16
N ASN A 192 10.13 10.30 14.47
CA ASN A 192 9.58 9.13 15.15
C ASN A 192 8.05 9.09 15.05
N ILE A 193 7.41 10.26 15.16
CA ILE A 193 5.96 10.39 14.95
C ILE A 193 5.57 9.94 13.55
N ILE A 194 6.30 10.36 12.51
CA ILE A 194 6.02 9.97 11.11
C ILE A 194 6.20 8.46 10.91
N LEU A 195 7.28 7.87 11.41
CA LEU A 195 7.53 6.43 11.26
C LEU A 195 6.43 5.59 11.91
N ILE A 196 6.02 5.95 13.13
CA ILE A 196 4.93 5.27 13.84
C ILE A 196 3.59 5.49 13.13
N THR A 197 3.35 6.71 12.63
CA THR A 197 2.17 7.03 11.83
C THR A 197 2.09 6.13 10.60
N LEU A 198 3.19 5.96 9.86
CA LEU A 198 3.24 5.14 8.66
C LEU A 198 2.96 3.67 8.96
N ILE A 199 3.61 3.12 10.00
CA ILE A 199 3.37 1.74 10.43
C ILE A 199 1.90 1.57 10.85
N GLY A 200 1.39 2.46 11.70
CA GLY A 200 0.00 2.41 12.17
C GLY A 200 -1.02 2.52 11.04
N MET A 201 -0.79 3.44 10.09
CA MET A 201 -1.59 3.58 8.88
C MET A 201 -1.66 2.27 8.09
N TYR A 202 -0.51 1.64 7.82
CA TYR A 202 -0.48 0.39 7.08
C TYR A 202 -1.10 -0.78 7.84
N VAL A 203 -0.95 -0.84 9.17
CA VAL A 203 -1.62 -1.86 10.00
C VAL A 203 -3.13 -1.71 9.91
N ILE A 204 -3.66 -0.49 10.07
CA ILE A 204 -5.11 -0.23 9.96
C ILE A 204 -5.62 -0.58 8.56
N SER A 205 -4.88 -0.17 7.52
CA SER A 205 -5.22 -0.47 6.12
C SER A 205 -5.22 -1.98 5.85
N LEU A 206 -4.25 -2.72 6.41
CA LEU A 206 -4.19 -4.18 6.31
C LEU A 206 -5.40 -4.85 6.98
N ILE A 207 -5.72 -4.46 8.22
CA ILE A 207 -6.89 -4.99 8.95
C ILE A 207 -8.18 -4.71 8.17
N TYR A 208 -8.35 -3.48 7.69
CA TYR A 208 -9.53 -3.09 6.93
C TYR A 208 -9.65 -3.85 5.61
N SER A 209 -8.55 -4.01 4.88
CA SER A 209 -8.52 -4.77 3.62
C SER A 209 -8.86 -6.25 3.85
N GLY A 210 -8.33 -6.86 4.93
CA GLY A 210 -8.63 -8.23 5.31
C GLY A 210 -10.10 -8.42 5.69
N TRP A 211 -10.67 -7.49 6.45
CA TRP A 211 -12.10 -7.50 6.79
C TRP A 211 -12.99 -7.37 5.54
N LEU A 212 -12.65 -6.46 4.61
CA LEU A 212 -13.37 -6.31 3.34
C LEU A 212 -13.36 -7.60 2.52
N LEU A 213 -12.21 -8.28 2.47
CA LEU A 213 -12.03 -9.53 1.75
C LEU A 213 -12.86 -10.65 2.38
N GLN A 214 -12.82 -10.81 3.70
CA GLN A 214 -13.61 -11.80 4.43
C GLN A 214 -15.12 -11.57 4.24
N LYS A 215 -15.58 -10.32 4.37
CA LYS A 215 -16.99 -9.95 4.16
C LYS A 215 -17.45 -10.24 2.73
N ARG A 216 -16.56 -10.14 1.73
CA ARG A 216 -16.90 -10.51 0.35
C ARG A 216 -17.08 -12.02 0.22
N PHE A 217 -16.21 -12.82 0.81
CA PHE A 217 -16.32 -14.28 0.75
C PHE A 217 -17.55 -14.83 1.49
N GLN A 218 -17.98 -14.19 2.59
CA GLN A 218 -19.19 -14.59 3.33
C GLN A 218 -20.51 -14.31 2.60
N LYS A 219 -20.50 -13.45 1.57
CA LYS A 219 -21.70 -13.10 0.78
C LYS A 219 -21.94 -14.04 -0.40
N ILE A 220 -21.09 -15.06 -0.59
CA ILE A 220 -21.08 -16.00 -1.71
C ILE A 220 -21.38 -17.40 -1.17
#